data_AF-A0A959S1D0-F1
#
_entry.id   AF-A0A959S1D0-F1
#
_cell.length_a   1.000
_cell.length_b   1.000
_cell.length_c   1.000
_cell.angle_alpha   90.00
_cell.angle_beta   90.00
_cell.angle_gamma   90.00
#
_symmetry.space_group_name_H-M   'P 1'
#
loop_
_entity.id
_entity.type
_entity.pdbx_description
1 polymer ?
#
loop_
_entity_poly.entity_id
_entity_poly.type
_entity_poly.pdbx_seq_one_letter_code
_entity_poly.pdbx_strand_id
1 'polypeptide(L)' 'MNKLILIALVFGLGLVGCSRCEDCELNGNTETICETEFDSSNQYEDAISDREAAGAVCTSSSGF' A
#
# COMPACT_ATOMS: atom_id res chain seq x y z
N MET A 1 -4.89 25.13 -15.48
CA MET A 1 -3.91 24.32 -16.22
C MET A 1 -2.93 23.73 -15.20
N ASN A 2 -2.95 22.40 -15.11
CA ASN A 2 -2.12 21.49 -14.33
C ASN A 2 -0.70 21.95 -13.95
N LYS A 3 -0.23 21.52 -12.78
CA LYS A 3 0.64 20.34 -12.67
C LYS A 3 0.68 19.81 -11.23
N LEU A 4 0.15 18.60 -11.12
CA LEU A 4 0.14 17.74 -9.93
C LEU A 4 1.56 17.63 -9.37
N ILE A 5 1.71 18.07 -8.13
CA ILE A 5 2.85 17.73 -7.28
C ILE A 5 2.65 16.26 -6.93
N LEU A 6 3.23 15.39 -7.77
CA LEU A 6 3.24 13.95 -7.61
C LEU A 6 3.94 13.64 -6.30
N ILE A 7 3.11 13.24 -5.35
CA ILE A 7 3.41 12.79 -4.01
C ILE A 7 4.45 11.68 -4.11
N ALA A 8 5.61 11.98 -3.53
CA ALA A 8 6.53 11.07 -2.85
C ALA A 8 6.28 9.58 -3.10
N LEU A 9 6.82 9.08 -4.22
CA LEU A 9 7.19 7.67 -4.35
C LEU A 9 8.40 7.43 -3.44
N VAL A 10 8.09 7.29 -2.15
CA VAL A 10 8.96 6.64 -1.17
C VAL A 10 8.94 5.16 -1.56
N PHE A 11 9.74 4.80 -2.57
CA PHE A 11 10.11 3.42 -2.84
C PHE A 11 11.08 3.01 -1.73
N GLY A 12 10.50 2.65 -0.59
CA GLY A 12 11.18 1.98 0.51
C GLY A 12 11.62 0.60 0.05
N LEU A 13 12.90 0.50 -0.29
CA LEU A 13 13.78 -0.64 -0.06
C LEU A 13 13.08 -1.97 0.21
N GLY A 14 13.05 -2.82 -0.81
CA GLY A 14 12.73 -4.23 -0.70
C GLY A 14 13.56 -4.91 0.38
N LEU A 15 12.90 -5.25 1.48
CA LEU A 15 13.33 -6.27 2.42
C LEU A 15 12.39 -7.44 2.22
N VAL A 16 12.81 -8.37 1.36
CA VAL A 16 12.19 -9.67 1.14
C VAL A 16 12.39 -10.48 2.43
N GLY A 17 11.47 -10.31 3.37
CA GLY A 17 11.45 -11.04 4.63
C GLY A 17 10.04 -11.07 5.18
N CYS A 18 9.26 -12.08 4.81
CA CYS A 18 7.96 -12.49 5.37
C CYS A 18 7.09 -11.37 5.99
N SER A 19 7.01 -10.21 5.34
CA SER A 19 6.25 -9.08 5.83
C SER A 19 4.87 -9.13 5.18
N ARG A 20 3.80 -8.94 5.98
CA ARG A 20 2.44 -8.93 5.44
C ARG A 20 2.29 -7.68 4.57
N CYS A 21 2.11 -7.88 3.27
CA CYS A 21 1.95 -6.82 2.30
C CYS A 21 0.66 -7.08 1.51
N GLU A 22 -0.05 -6.01 1.16
CA GLU A 22 -1.28 -6.07 0.35
C GLU A 22 -1.11 -5.16 -0.87
N ASP A 23 -1.51 -5.66 -2.03
CA ASP A 23 -1.66 -4.88 -3.24
C ASP A 23 -3.10 -4.35 -3.30
N CYS A 24 -3.25 -3.03 -3.22
CA CYS A 24 -4.52 -2.33 -3.30
C CYS A 24 -4.70 -1.73 -4.70
N GLU A 25 -5.68 -2.22 -5.46
CA GLU A 25 -6.02 -1.70 -6.78
C GLU A 25 -7.18 -0.69 -6.71
N LEU A 26 -6.95 0.53 -7.19
CA LEU A 26 -7.97 1.58 -7.31
C LEU A 26 -7.92 2.22 -8.70
N ASN A 27 -9.02 2.11 -9.45
CA ASN A 27 -9.16 2.68 -10.81
C ASN A 27 -8.02 2.25 -11.76
N GLY A 28 -7.56 1.00 -11.67
CA GLY A 28 -6.48 0.46 -12.48
C GLY A 28 -5.07 0.90 -12.07
N ASN A 29 -4.92 1.57 -10.92
CA ASN A 29 -3.64 1.82 -10.29
C ASN A 29 -3.46 0.88 -9.11
N THR A 30 -2.36 0.14 -9.07
CA THR A 30 -2.02 -0.75 -7.95
C THR A 30 -0.96 -0.07 -7.08
N GLU A 31 -1.20 -0.05 -5.78
CA GLU A 31 -0.23 0.34 -4.76
C GLU A 31 0.02 -0.86 -3.84
N THR A 32 1.28 -1.09 -3.48
CA THR A 32 1.66 -2.11 -2.50
C THR A 32 1.85 -1.44 -1.15
N ILE A 33 1.16 -1.94 -0.13
CA ILE A 33 1.24 -1.45 1.25
C ILE A 33 1.77 -2.59 2.11
N CYS A 34 2.90 -2.36 2.79
CA CYS A 34 3.54 -3.38 3.61
C CYS A 34 3.48 -3.02 5.09
N GLU A 35 3.22 -4.00 5.95
CA GLU A 35 3.15 -3.81 7.41
C GLU A 35 4.44 -3.20 7.98
N THR A 36 5.60 -3.50 7.38
CA THR A 36 6.89 -2.93 7.76
C THR A 36 7.04 -1.44 7.54
N GLU A 37 6.15 -0.83 6.75
CA GLU A 37 6.13 0.62 6.54
C GLU A 37 5.49 1.37 7.71
N PHE A 38 4.92 0.64 8.68
CA PHE A 38 4.22 1.17 9.83
C PHE A 38 4.87 0.74 11.16
N ASP A 39 4.73 1.58 12.18
CA ASP A 39 5.22 1.28 13.54
C ASP A 39 4.38 0.22 14.27
N SER A 40 3.17 -0.07 13.79
CA SER A 40 2.27 -1.07 14.39
C SER A 40 1.29 -1.68 13.40
N SER A 41 0.91 -2.94 13.64
CA SER A 41 -0.07 -3.66 12.81
C SER A 41 -1.41 -2.95 12.70
N ASN A 42 -1.87 -2.26 13.75
CA ASN A 42 -3.12 -1.50 13.68
C ASN A 42 -3.06 -0.36 12.65
N GLN A 43 -1.93 0.34 12.53
CA GLN A 43 -1.79 1.42 11.54
C GLN A 43 -1.78 0.86 10.12
N TYR A 44 -1.19 -0.31 9.94
CA TYR A 44 -1.25 -1.05 8.68
C TYR A 44 -2.69 -1.44 8.34
N GLU A 45 -3.43 -2.05 9.28
CA GLU A 45 -4.83 -2.45 9.04
C GLU A 45 -5.76 -1.25 8.82
N ASP A 46 -5.52 -0.13 9.51
CA ASP A 46 -6.21 1.14 9.26
C ASP A 46 -5.92 1.67 7.85
N ALA A 47 -4.66 1.62 7.40
CA ALA A 47 -4.28 2.05 6.05
C ALA A 47 -4.94 1.19 4.96
N ILE A 48 -5.02 -0.13 5.14
CA ILE A 48 -5.76 -1.03 4.24
C ILE A 48 -7.25 -0.67 4.23
N SER A 49 -7.85 -0.52 5.42
CA SER A 49 -9.26 -0.17 5.56
C SER A 49 -9.60 1.17 4.91
N ASP A 50 -8.71 2.16 5.00
CA ASP A 50 -8.86 3.47 4.37
C ASP A 50 -8.82 3.36 2.84
N ARG A 51 -7.96 2.49 2.28
CA ARG A 51 -7.94 2.24 0.83
C ARG A 51 -9.19 1.52 0.37
N GLU A 52 -9.64 0.50 1.09
CA GLU A 52 -10.89 -0.20 0.79
C GLU A 52 -12.11 0.74 0.88
N ALA A 53 -12.15 1.62 1.89
CA ALA A 53 -13.18 2.66 2.03
C ALA A 53 -13.16 3.68 0.88
N ALA A 54 -11.98 3.96 0.31
CA ALA A 54 -11.83 4.76 -0.90
C ALA A 54 -12.25 4.00 -2.18
N GLY A 55 -12.61 2.72 -2.07
CA GLY A 55 -13.05 1.86 -3.17
C GLY A 55 -11.93 1.02 -3.80
N ALA A 56 -10.76 0.93 -3.15
CA ALA A 56 -9.69 0.05 -3.59
C ALA A 56 -10.03 -1.40 -3.27
N VAL A 57 -9.50 -2.33 -4.06
CA VAL A 57 -9.54 -3.77 -3.74
C VAL A 57 -8.15 -4.17 -3.29
N CYS A 58 -8.00 -4.43 -1.99
CA CYS A 58 -6.75 -4.88 -1.41
C CYS A 58 -6.68 -6.41 -1.39
N THR A 59 -5.55 -6.96 -1.80
CA THR A 59 -5.28 -8.39 -1.79
C THR A 59 -3.89 -8.67 -1.29
N SER A 60 -3.70 -9.70 -0.46
CA SER A 60 -2.39 -10.12 0.00
C SER A 60 -1.43 -10.26 -1.19
N SER A 61 -0.33 -9.50 -1.18
CA SER A 61 0.70 -9.56 -2.22
C SER A 61 1.51 -10.84 -1.98
N SER A 62 1.02 -11.97 -2.50
CA SER A 62 1.74 -13.23 -2.46
C SER A 62 2.89 -13.19 -3.48
N GLY A 63 4.02 -12.62 -3.08
CA GLY A 63 5.30 -12.80 -3.77
C GLY A 63 5.79 -14.22 -3.57
N PHE A 64 5.94 -14.98 -4.66
CA PHE A 64 6.63 -16.27 -4.72
C PHE A 64 8.15 -16.12 -4.55
#